data_AF-A0A9N8HIL4-F1
#
_entry.id   AF-A0A9N8HIL4-F1
#
_cell.length_a   1.000
_cell.length_b   1.000
_cell.length_c   1.000
_cell.angle_alpha   90.00
_cell.angle_beta   90.00
_cell.angle_gamma   90.00
#
_symmetry.space_group_name_H-M   'P 1'
#
loop_
_entity.id
_entity.type
_entity.pdbx_description
1 polymer ?
#
loop_
_entity_poly.entity_id
_entity_poly.type
_entity_poly.pdbx_seq_one_letter_code
_entity_poly.pdbx_strand_id
1 'polypeptide(L)'
;MVFHKNYADGTPRPLCRGWLHGMGAMTYLPLVCVHWNDIPTPALPAVIAIAFVFIMSSLVHLVPWKSEALLEAITRVDKSCILAVCGASFMGFQLVESEACKPDFLLSVGTVAVPVTLGIIGVLCGFGPIVFSSCAIAFVSNLWFLGWHVHDNLDAFYHTVGCLILYGSGLTLYATQVGGHRKYWGYHEWMHLLVTMGILVNIRGNWTYSFYTEDICSMVQPSGHVFADLDWMGIQ
;
A
#
# COMPACT_ATOMS: atom_id res chain seq x y z
N MET A 1 -22.23 -0.04 -31.72
CA MET A 1 -21.71 -1.14 -30.88
C MET A 1 -21.84 -0.74 -29.42
N VAL A 2 -22.66 -1.47 -28.65
CA VAL A 2 -22.79 -1.25 -27.20
C VAL A 2 -21.60 -1.92 -26.53
N PHE A 3 -20.51 -1.16 -26.38
CA PHE A 3 -19.20 -1.57 -25.83
C PHE A 3 -19.22 -1.87 -24.31
N HIS A 4 -20.38 -2.20 -23.72
CA HIS A 4 -20.60 -2.00 -22.29
C HIS A 4 -21.11 -3.21 -21.51
N LYS A 5 -21.06 -4.43 -22.06
CA LYS A 5 -21.41 -5.63 -21.27
C LYS A 5 -20.20 -6.28 -20.59
N ASN A 6 -19.02 -6.26 -21.22
CA ASN A 6 -17.86 -7.00 -20.75
C ASN A 6 -16.62 -6.09 -20.60
N TYR A 7 -15.73 -6.39 -19.65
CA TYR A 7 -14.39 -5.82 -19.57
C TYR A 7 -13.49 -6.34 -20.71
N ALA A 8 -12.27 -5.77 -20.84
CA ALA A 8 -11.25 -6.23 -21.79
C ALA A 8 -10.81 -7.69 -21.58
N ASP A 9 -11.07 -8.26 -20.39
CA ASP A 9 -10.85 -9.68 -20.06
C ASP A 9 -12.08 -10.58 -20.34
N GLY A 10 -13.15 -10.03 -20.92
CA GLY A 10 -14.36 -10.76 -21.26
C GLY A 10 -15.36 -10.97 -20.12
N THR A 11 -15.06 -10.53 -18.89
CA THR A 11 -15.98 -10.70 -17.74
C THR A 11 -17.12 -9.67 -17.76
N PRO A 12 -18.36 -10.03 -17.36
CA PRO A 12 -19.46 -9.07 -17.27
C PRO A 12 -19.09 -7.97 -16.27
N ARG A 13 -19.31 -6.68 -16.58
CA ARG A 13 -19.02 -5.60 -15.61
C ARG A 13 -19.93 -5.75 -14.37
N PRO A 14 -19.47 -6.23 -13.20
CA PRO A 14 -20.30 -6.21 -12.01
C PRO A 14 -20.29 -4.79 -11.45
N LEU A 15 -21.48 -4.34 -11.05
CA LEU A 15 -21.71 -3.01 -10.49
C LEU A 15 -20.76 -2.71 -9.32
N CYS A 16 -20.34 -3.73 -8.54
CA CYS A 16 -19.60 -3.54 -7.30
C CYS A 16 -18.11 -3.17 -7.44
N ARG A 17 -17.45 -3.37 -8.60
CA ARG A 17 -15.98 -3.16 -8.73
C ARG A 17 -15.55 -1.73 -8.44
N GLY A 18 -16.25 -0.76 -8.99
CA GLY A 18 -15.91 0.67 -8.80
C GLY A 18 -16.51 1.27 -7.53
N TRP A 19 -17.48 0.62 -6.90
CA TRP A 19 -18.17 1.17 -5.74
C TRP A 19 -17.31 1.11 -4.47
N LEU A 20 -16.51 0.06 -4.28
CA LEU A 20 -15.65 -0.04 -3.09
C LEU A 20 -14.66 1.13 -3.01
N HIS A 21 -13.91 1.36 -4.09
CA HIS A 21 -13.00 2.49 -4.17
C HIS A 21 -13.73 3.83 -4.29
N GLY A 22 -14.94 3.86 -4.86
CA GLY A 22 -15.77 5.07 -4.93
C GLY A 22 -16.24 5.53 -3.56
N MET A 23 -16.74 4.59 -2.74
CA MET A 23 -17.07 4.84 -1.33
C MET A 23 -15.81 5.23 -0.56
N GLY A 24 -14.68 4.53 -0.79
CA GLY A 24 -13.38 4.89 -0.24
C GLY A 24 -12.99 6.34 -0.53
N ALA A 25 -13.11 6.79 -1.78
CA ALA A 25 -12.88 8.19 -2.17
C ALA A 25 -13.84 9.14 -1.44
N MET A 26 -15.13 8.82 -1.41
CA MET A 26 -16.16 9.65 -0.77
C MET A 26 -15.98 9.77 0.75
N THR A 27 -15.38 8.78 1.41
CA THR A 27 -15.08 8.84 2.85
C THR A 27 -13.72 9.46 3.13
N TYR A 28 -12.71 9.10 2.34
CA TYR A 28 -11.32 9.47 2.59
C TYR A 28 -11.05 10.94 2.24
N LEU A 29 -11.55 11.42 1.10
CA LEU A 29 -11.29 12.80 0.66
C LEU A 29 -11.83 13.84 1.65
N PRO A 30 -13.09 13.75 2.14
CA PRO A 30 -13.56 14.69 3.16
C PRO A 30 -12.73 14.64 4.44
N LEU A 31 -12.32 13.44 4.88
CA LEU A 31 -11.50 13.28 6.07
C LEU A 31 -10.13 13.96 5.92
N VAL A 32 -9.48 13.78 4.77
CA VAL A 32 -8.23 14.48 4.42
C VAL A 32 -8.44 15.99 4.33
N CYS A 33 -9.54 16.45 3.74
CA CYS A 33 -9.83 17.89 3.65
C CYS A 33 -10.05 18.53 5.02
N VAL A 34 -10.75 17.84 5.94
CA VAL A 34 -11.00 18.33 7.31
C VAL A 34 -9.69 18.38 8.11
N HIS A 35 -8.82 17.39 7.95
CA HIS A 35 -7.56 17.28 8.67
C HIS A 35 -6.34 17.79 7.87
N TRP A 36 -6.54 18.56 6.80
CA TRP A 36 -5.45 18.90 5.88
C TRP A 36 -4.26 19.57 6.57
N ASN A 37 -4.55 20.45 7.53
CA ASN A 37 -3.53 21.16 8.30
C ASN A 37 -2.90 20.31 9.41
N ASP A 38 -3.53 19.18 9.76
CA ASP A 38 -3.05 18.25 10.79
C ASP A 38 -2.17 17.14 10.20
N ILE A 39 -2.17 16.98 8.86
CA ILE A 39 -1.38 15.95 8.18
C ILE A 39 0.09 16.37 8.19
N PRO A 40 0.98 15.57 8.80
CA PRO A 40 2.41 15.85 8.80
C PRO A 40 2.92 15.93 7.35
N THR A 41 3.68 16.98 7.03
CA THR A 41 4.27 17.17 5.68
C THR A 41 4.93 15.92 5.12
N PRO A 42 5.68 15.12 5.93
CA PRO A 42 6.25 13.87 5.46
C PRO A 42 5.21 12.86 4.94
N ALA A 43 4.01 12.80 5.53
CA ALA A 43 2.96 11.84 5.18
C ALA A 43 2.13 12.26 3.95
N LEU A 44 2.22 13.52 3.49
CA LEU A 44 1.45 14.05 2.37
C LEU A 44 1.56 13.22 1.08
N PRO A 45 2.74 12.72 0.64
CA PRO A 45 2.82 11.91 -0.57
C PRO A 45 1.99 10.63 -0.49
N ALA A 46 1.94 9.97 0.67
CA ALA A 46 1.12 8.78 0.89
C ALA A 46 -0.37 9.10 0.84
N VAL A 47 -0.77 10.19 1.50
CA VAL A 47 -2.16 10.68 1.50
C VAL A 47 -2.64 10.98 0.07
N ILE A 48 -1.82 11.70 -0.71
CA ILE A 48 -2.12 12.03 -2.09
C ILE A 48 -2.21 10.75 -2.94
N ALA A 49 -1.24 9.83 -2.81
CA ALA A 49 -1.25 8.57 -3.56
C ALA A 49 -2.52 7.74 -3.28
N ILE A 50 -2.95 7.66 -2.02
CA ILE A 50 -4.18 6.95 -1.62
C ILE A 50 -5.41 7.58 -2.27
N ALA A 51 -5.53 8.91 -2.21
CA ALA A 51 -6.63 9.64 -2.85
C ALA A 51 -6.69 9.34 -4.35
N PHE A 52 -5.55 9.38 -5.04
CA PHE A 52 -5.46 9.10 -6.46
C PHE A 52 -5.80 7.64 -6.80
N VAL A 53 -5.40 6.66 -6.00
CA VAL A 53 -5.83 5.24 -6.19
C VAL A 53 -7.35 5.13 -6.16
N PHE A 54 -7.99 5.69 -5.13
CA PHE A 54 -9.44 5.58 -5.03
C PHE A 54 -10.14 6.27 -6.20
N ILE A 55 -9.70 7.46 -6.59
CA ILE A 55 -10.27 8.20 -7.73
C ILE A 55 -10.08 7.43 -9.02
N MET A 56 -8.84 7.09 -9.38
CA MET A 56 -8.52 6.48 -10.67
C MET A 56 -9.13 5.10 -10.82
N SER A 57 -9.09 4.28 -9.77
CA SER A 57 -9.74 2.97 -9.80
C SER A 57 -11.25 3.11 -9.96
N SER A 58 -11.89 4.02 -9.23
CA SER A 58 -13.32 4.29 -9.40
C SER A 58 -13.64 4.73 -10.83
N LEU A 59 -12.82 5.60 -11.41
CA LEU A 59 -13.00 6.09 -12.77
C LEU A 59 -12.89 4.97 -13.81
N VAL A 60 -11.90 4.07 -13.71
CA VAL A 60 -11.77 2.90 -14.60
C VAL A 60 -13.04 2.06 -14.61
N HIS A 61 -13.63 1.84 -13.44
CA HIS A 61 -14.74 0.88 -13.29
C HIS A 61 -16.14 1.48 -13.41
N LEU A 62 -16.35 2.73 -12.99
CA LEU A 62 -17.67 3.38 -12.98
C LEU A 62 -17.95 4.14 -14.28
N VAL A 63 -16.94 4.74 -14.91
CA VAL A 63 -17.16 5.57 -16.09
C VAL A 63 -17.32 4.69 -17.33
N PRO A 64 -18.39 4.91 -18.12
CA PRO A 64 -18.54 4.26 -19.43
C PRO A 64 -17.68 4.99 -20.46
N TRP A 65 -16.39 4.66 -20.51
CA TRP A 65 -15.44 5.23 -21.46
C TRP A 65 -15.85 4.93 -22.91
N LYS A 66 -15.86 5.97 -23.76
CA LYS A 66 -16.23 5.87 -25.18
C LYS A 66 -15.08 5.45 -26.10
N SER A 67 -13.84 5.53 -25.61
CA SER A 67 -12.63 5.26 -26.38
C SER A 67 -11.81 4.19 -25.66
N GLU A 68 -11.43 3.14 -26.39
CA GLU A 68 -10.55 2.08 -25.88
C GLU A 68 -9.18 2.63 -25.48
N ALA A 69 -8.62 3.53 -26.30
CA ALA A 69 -7.35 4.19 -26.00
C ALA A 69 -7.41 5.00 -24.70
N LEU A 70 -8.55 5.65 -24.44
CA LEU A 70 -8.75 6.39 -23.19
C LEU A 70 -8.91 5.46 -21.99
N LEU A 71 -9.68 4.37 -22.13
CA LEU A 71 -9.80 3.35 -21.09
C LEU A 71 -8.44 2.73 -20.77
N GLU A 72 -7.64 2.44 -21.78
CA GLU A 72 -6.29 1.91 -21.62
C GLU A 72 -5.38 2.89 -20.87
N ALA A 73 -5.37 4.16 -21.28
CA ALA A 73 -4.58 5.20 -20.61
C ALA A 73 -4.97 5.32 -19.12
N ILE A 74 -6.26 5.39 -18.81
CA ILE A 74 -6.76 5.50 -17.43
C ILE A 74 -6.46 4.22 -16.62
N THR A 75 -6.50 3.05 -17.25
CA THR A 75 -6.09 1.78 -16.61
C THR A 75 -4.60 1.76 -16.28
N ARG A 76 -3.74 2.33 -17.14
CA ARG A 76 -2.31 2.46 -16.86
C ARG A 76 -2.06 3.43 -15.70
N VAL A 77 -2.81 4.53 -15.62
CA VAL A 77 -2.74 5.47 -14.50
C VAL A 77 -3.18 4.80 -13.20
N ASP A 78 -4.33 4.10 -13.19
CA ASP A 78 -4.82 3.37 -12.02
C ASP A 78 -3.79 2.39 -11.45
N LYS A 79 -3.19 1.55 -12.31
CA LYS A 79 -2.10 0.64 -11.93
C LYS A 79 -0.87 1.37 -11.39
N SER A 80 -0.55 2.53 -11.94
CA SER A 80 0.58 3.36 -11.47
C SER A 80 0.31 3.96 -10.10
N CYS A 81 -0.95 4.34 -9.80
CA CYS A 81 -1.33 4.83 -8.49
C CYS A 81 -1.17 3.76 -7.40
N ILE A 82 -1.47 2.48 -7.70
CA ILE A 82 -1.25 1.37 -6.76
C ILE A 82 0.22 1.26 -6.40
N LEU A 83 1.11 1.35 -7.39
CA LEU A 83 2.56 1.36 -7.17
C LEU A 83 3.02 2.54 -6.32
N ALA A 84 2.46 3.72 -6.55
CA ALA A 84 2.75 4.90 -5.75
C ALA A 84 2.33 4.72 -4.28
N VAL A 85 1.16 4.14 -4.01
CA VAL A 85 0.71 3.82 -2.64
C VAL A 85 1.64 2.80 -1.99
N CYS A 86 2.01 1.74 -2.71
CA CYS A 86 3.00 0.78 -2.23
C CYS A 86 4.28 1.53 -1.85
N GLY A 87 4.90 2.27 -2.77
CA GLY A 87 6.13 3.03 -2.49
C GLY A 87 6.02 3.98 -1.29
N ALA A 88 4.93 4.75 -1.21
CA ALA A 88 4.70 5.69 -0.12
C ALA A 88 4.52 5.00 1.24
N SER A 89 3.94 3.79 1.25
CA SER A 89 3.77 2.99 2.47
C SER A 89 5.12 2.56 3.06
N PHE A 90 6.10 2.22 2.22
CA PHE A 90 7.44 1.82 2.69
C PHE A 90 8.33 3.02 2.99
N MET A 91 8.18 4.11 2.24
CA MET A 91 8.85 5.38 2.57
C MET A 91 8.28 5.99 3.86
N GLY A 92 7.12 5.56 4.35
CA GLY A 92 6.53 6.02 5.61
C GLY A 92 7.47 5.92 6.81
N PHE A 93 8.31 4.88 6.87
CA PHE A 93 9.30 4.71 7.95
C PHE A 93 10.51 5.66 7.82
N GLN A 94 10.79 6.20 6.63
CA GLN A 94 11.77 7.29 6.46
C GLN A 94 11.28 8.60 7.09
N LEU A 95 9.99 8.69 7.42
CA LEU A 95 9.34 9.89 7.95
C LEU A 95 9.36 9.96 9.48
N VAL A 96 9.82 8.91 10.16
CA VAL A 96 10.00 8.90 11.63
C VAL A 96 10.96 10.04 11.98
N GLU A 97 10.62 10.94 12.88
CA GLU A 97 11.49 12.11 13.16
C GLU A 97 12.87 11.70 13.69
N SER A 98 12.94 10.61 14.46
CA SER A 98 14.18 10.11 15.06
C SER A 98 15.10 9.43 14.04
N GLU A 99 16.28 10.00 13.81
CA GLU A 99 17.35 9.43 12.97
C GLU A 99 17.77 8.02 13.41
N ALA A 100 17.65 7.67 14.69
CA ALA A 100 18.00 6.35 15.22
C ALA A 100 17.07 5.23 14.74
N CYS A 101 15.83 5.58 14.36
CA CYS A 101 14.81 4.64 13.89
C CYS A 101 14.55 4.77 12.37
N LYS A 102 15.25 5.68 11.68
CA LYS A 102 15.14 5.81 10.24
C LYS A 102 15.90 4.65 9.56
N PRO A 103 15.28 3.96 8.59
CA PRO A 103 16.05 3.10 7.70
C PRO A 103 17.14 3.91 6.99
N ASP A 104 18.23 3.27 6.57
CA ASP A 104 19.24 3.93 5.75
C ASP A 104 18.60 4.52 4.47
N PHE A 105 18.94 5.78 4.16
CA PHE A 105 18.33 6.51 3.04
C PHE A 105 18.65 5.83 1.70
N LEU A 106 19.90 5.41 1.49
CA LEU A 106 20.32 4.74 0.25
C LEU A 106 19.64 3.39 0.10
N LEU A 107 19.49 2.65 1.21
CA LEU A 107 18.73 1.41 1.25
C LEU A 107 17.28 1.66 0.85
N SER A 108 16.63 2.69 1.37
CA SER A 108 15.23 3.02 1.05
C SER A 108 15.06 3.43 -0.41
N VAL A 109 15.99 4.24 -0.94
CA VAL A 109 16.00 4.60 -2.36
C VAL A 109 16.16 3.36 -3.25
N GLY A 110 17.12 2.49 -2.94
CA GLY A 110 17.42 1.31 -3.74
C GLY A 110 16.35 0.21 -3.67
N THR A 111 15.68 0.06 -2.53
CA THR A 111 14.73 -1.04 -2.27
C THR A 111 13.27 -0.64 -2.49
N VAL A 112 12.95 0.65 -2.50
CA VAL A 112 11.59 1.17 -2.67
C VAL A 112 11.49 2.13 -3.84
N ALA A 113 12.20 3.26 -3.82
CA ALA A 113 12.01 4.32 -4.80
C ALA A 113 12.36 3.87 -6.24
N VAL A 114 13.50 3.22 -6.43
CA VAL A 114 13.94 2.74 -7.74
C VAL A 114 13.00 1.66 -8.29
N PRO A 115 12.67 0.57 -7.57
CA PRO A 115 11.76 -0.47 -8.06
C PRO A 115 10.35 0.04 -8.37
N VAL A 116 9.82 0.94 -7.55
CA VAL A 116 8.49 1.56 -7.76
C VAL A 116 8.51 2.46 -8.98
N THR A 117 9.53 3.30 -9.15
CA THR A 117 9.67 4.20 -10.30
C THR A 117 9.80 3.41 -11.61
N LEU A 118 10.65 2.38 -11.63
CA LEU A 118 10.78 1.50 -12.80
C LEU A 118 9.48 0.76 -13.09
N GLY A 119 8.75 0.35 -12.05
CA GLY A 119 7.41 -0.22 -12.17
C GLY A 119 6.46 0.72 -12.89
N ILE A 120 6.34 1.96 -12.39
CA ILE A 120 5.46 3.00 -12.96
C ILE A 120 5.81 3.28 -14.42
N ILE A 121 7.09 3.47 -14.73
CA ILE A 121 7.55 3.66 -16.12
C ILE A 121 7.14 2.45 -16.97
N GLY A 122 7.35 1.23 -16.44
CA GLY A 122 6.94 -0.01 -17.08
C GLY A 122 5.45 -0.05 -17.44
N VAL A 123 4.59 0.32 -16.48
CA VAL A 123 3.13 0.39 -16.66
C VAL A 123 2.76 1.40 -17.73
N LEU A 124 3.34 2.61 -17.66
CA LEU A 124 3.03 3.69 -18.60
C LEU A 124 3.47 3.35 -20.02
N CYS A 125 4.59 2.63 -20.18
CA CYS A 125 5.07 2.10 -21.46
C CYS A 125 4.29 0.87 -21.96
N GLY A 126 3.36 0.31 -21.18
CA GLY A 126 2.54 -0.84 -21.58
C GLY A 126 3.18 -2.21 -21.33
N PHE A 127 4.24 -2.29 -20.52
CA PHE A 127 4.84 -3.56 -20.12
C PHE A 127 3.97 -4.24 -19.04
N GLY A 128 3.07 -5.11 -19.49
CA GLY A 128 1.94 -5.65 -18.71
C GLY A 128 2.26 -6.21 -17.30
N PRO A 129 3.10 -7.27 -17.16
CA PRO A 129 3.26 -7.97 -15.87
C PRO A 129 4.15 -7.24 -14.84
N ILE A 130 4.88 -6.21 -15.25
CA ILE A 130 5.91 -5.54 -14.43
C ILE A 130 5.30 -4.83 -13.20
N VAL A 131 4.02 -4.46 -13.27
CA VAL A 131 3.25 -3.85 -12.16
C VAL A 131 3.39 -4.69 -10.87
N PHE A 132 3.40 -6.01 -10.99
CA PHE A 132 3.38 -6.90 -9.83
C PHE A 132 4.76 -7.23 -9.30
N SER A 133 5.78 -7.20 -10.17
CA SER A 133 7.18 -7.35 -9.76
C SER A 133 7.61 -6.22 -8.84
N SER A 134 7.19 -4.98 -9.12
CA SER A 134 7.51 -3.83 -8.26
C SER A 134 6.77 -3.89 -6.91
N CYS A 135 5.49 -4.31 -6.89
CA CYS A 135 4.79 -4.58 -5.63
C CYS A 135 5.45 -5.72 -4.84
N ALA A 136 5.91 -6.78 -5.51
CA ALA A 136 6.59 -7.91 -4.87
C ALA A 136 7.97 -7.51 -4.33
N ILE A 137 8.72 -6.66 -5.04
CA ILE A 137 9.98 -6.12 -4.54
C ILE A 137 9.71 -5.29 -3.28
N ALA A 138 8.76 -4.37 -3.35
CA ALA A 138 8.42 -3.53 -2.21
C ALA A 138 7.93 -4.37 -1.00
N PHE A 139 7.19 -5.44 -1.26
CA PHE A 139 6.81 -6.47 -0.27
C PHE A 139 8.03 -7.16 0.36
N VAL A 140 8.98 -7.64 -0.44
CA VAL A 140 10.20 -8.31 0.05
C VAL A 140 11.09 -7.33 0.83
N SER A 141 11.19 -6.08 0.40
CA SER A 141 11.92 -5.02 1.09
C SER A 141 11.37 -4.80 2.50
N ASN A 142 10.05 -4.88 2.69
CA ASN A 142 9.43 -4.72 4.01
C ASN A 142 9.69 -5.93 4.93
N LEU A 143 9.66 -7.14 4.38
CA LEU A 143 10.07 -8.35 5.11
C LEU A 143 11.53 -8.27 5.56
N TRP A 144 12.41 -7.79 4.67
CA TRP A 144 13.82 -7.62 4.99
C TRP A 144 14.04 -6.59 6.10
N PHE A 145 13.37 -5.44 6.02
CA PHE A 145 13.47 -4.40 7.06
C PHE A 145 13.01 -4.92 8.42
N LEU A 146 11.84 -5.57 8.49
CA LEU A 146 11.30 -6.16 9.71
C LEU A 146 12.22 -7.19 10.37
N GLY A 147 12.75 -8.13 9.58
CA GLY A 147 13.53 -9.26 10.09
C GLY A 147 14.86 -8.84 10.71
N TRP A 148 15.28 -7.59 10.52
CA TRP A 148 16.59 -7.09 10.97
C TRP A 148 16.50 -5.85 11.87
N HIS A 149 15.41 -5.05 11.82
CA HIS A 149 15.40 -3.71 12.42
C HIS A 149 14.25 -3.44 13.41
N VAL A 150 13.27 -4.35 13.54
CA VAL A 150 12.03 -4.08 14.33
C VAL A 150 11.80 -5.13 15.43
N HIS A 151 12.88 -5.68 16.01
CA HIS A 151 12.75 -6.71 17.04
C HIS A 151 12.02 -6.23 18.32
N ASP A 152 11.95 -4.91 18.56
CA ASP A 152 11.45 -4.36 19.83
C ASP A 152 10.18 -3.49 19.73
N ASN A 153 9.60 -3.29 18.53
CA ASN A 153 8.35 -2.52 18.35
C ASN A 153 7.21 -3.37 17.82
N LEU A 154 6.39 -3.90 18.73
CA LEU A 154 5.25 -4.77 18.42
C LEU A 154 4.20 -4.09 17.53
N ASP A 155 3.94 -2.79 17.71
CA ASP A 155 2.96 -2.06 16.88
C ASP A 155 3.43 -1.97 15.43
N ALA A 156 4.72 -1.68 15.22
CA ALA A 156 5.31 -1.65 13.90
C ALA A 156 5.35 -3.04 13.24
N PHE A 157 5.61 -4.07 14.03
CA PHE A 157 5.52 -5.46 13.60
C PHE A 157 4.10 -5.82 13.13
N TYR A 158 3.08 -5.59 13.96
CA TYR A 158 1.69 -5.92 13.61
C TYR A 158 1.16 -5.11 12.42
N HIS A 159 1.49 -3.82 12.34
CA HIS A 159 1.16 -3.00 11.19
C HIS A 159 1.71 -3.61 9.90
N THR A 160 3.00 -3.97 9.91
CA THR A 160 3.65 -4.49 8.72
C THR A 160 3.18 -5.90 8.37
N VAL A 161 2.95 -6.78 9.34
CA VAL A 161 2.32 -8.09 9.12
C VAL A 161 0.91 -7.94 8.54
N GLY A 162 0.13 -6.95 9.01
CA GLY A 162 -1.17 -6.61 8.44
C GLY A 162 -1.05 -6.20 6.97
N CYS A 163 -0.14 -5.27 6.66
CA CYS A 163 0.16 -4.87 5.29
C CYS A 163 0.59 -6.07 4.43
N LEU A 164 1.46 -6.94 4.94
CA LEU A 164 1.95 -8.14 4.26
C LEU A 164 0.79 -9.06 3.86
N ILE A 165 -0.09 -9.38 4.80
CA ILE A 165 -1.22 -10.27 4.55
C ILE A 165 -2.16 -9.66 3.51
N LEU A 166 -2.47 -8.37 3.63
CA LEU A 166 -3.43 -7.70 2.75
C LEU A 166 -2.89 -7.54 1.33
N TYR A 167 -1.65 -7.04 1.17
CA TYR A 167 -1.03 -6.89 -0.15
C TYR A 167 -0.69 -8.23 -0.78
N GLY A 168 -0.13 -9.18 -0.03
CA GLY A 168 0.21 -10.52 -0.51
C GLY A 168 -1.02 -11.30 -0.96
N SER A 169 -2.11 -11.22 -0.19
CA SER A 169 -3.39 -11.86 -0.57
C SER A 169 -4.02 -11.19 -1.78
N GLY A 170 -3.98 -9.85 -1.88
CA GLY A 170 -4.47 -9.12 -3.04
C GLY A 170 -3.71 -9.49 -4.32
N LEU A 171 -2.37 -9.53 -4.23
CA LEU A 171 -1.50 -9.98 -5.32
C LEU A 171 -1.79 -11.43 -5.73
N THR A 172 -1.94 -12.32 -4.75
CA THR A 172 -2.24 -13.74 -4.99
C THR A 172 -3.59 -13.90 -5.70
N LEU A 173 -4.64 -13.21 -5.24
CA LEU A 173 -5.95 -13.25 -5.89
C LEU A 173 -5.89 -12.72 -7.32
N TYR A 174 -5.12 -11.66 -7.57
CA TYR A 174 -4.95 -11.13 -8.91
C TYR A 174 -4.22 -12.11 -9.83
N ALA A 175 -3.11 -12.69 -9.37
CA ALA A 175 -2.30 -13.62 -10.15
C ALA A 175 -3.03 -14.93 -10.45
N THR A 176 -3.75 -15.46 -9.47
CA THR A 176 -4.47 -16.74 -9.59
C THR A 176 -5.86 -16.61 -10.19
N GLN A 177 -6.43 -15.39 -10.21
CA GLN A 177 -7.78 -15.09 -10.67
C GLN A 177 -8.86 -16.00 -10.06
N VAL A 178 -8.65 -16.44 -8.81
CA VAL A 178 -9.54 -17.41 -8.12
C VAL A 178 -10.96 -16.85 -8.00
N GLY A 179 -11.92 -17.52 -8.62
CA GLY A 179 -13.31 -17.07 -8.66
C GLY A 179 -13.62 -16.06 -9.77
N GLY A 180 -12.76 -15.90 -10.78
CA GLY A 180 -13.02 -15.04 -11.94
C GLY A 180 -14.26 -15.42 -12.77
N HIS A 181 -14.75 -16.65 -12.64
CA HIS A 181 -16.01 -17.09 -13.24
C HIS A 181 -17.26 -16.54 -12.53
N ARG A 182 -17.12 -15.93 -11.33
CA ARG A 182 -18.25 -15.41 -10.57
C ARG A 182 -18.74 -14.09 -11.16
N LYS A 183 -20.06 -14.01 -11.36
CA LYS A 183 -20.72 -12.89 -12.06
C LYS A 183 -20.75 -11.58 -11.28
N TYR A 184 -20.89 -11.64 -9.95
CA TYR A 184 -21.15 -10.44 -9.12
C TYR A 184 -20.01 -10.11 -8.15
N TRP A 185 -19.28 -11.13 -7.69
CA TRP A 185 -18.22 -11.01 -6.69
C TRP A 185 -17.20 -12.12 -6.90
N GLY A 186 -16.06 -11.78 -7.48
CA GLY A 186 -14.94 -12.65 -7.82
C GLY A 186 -13.62 -12.11 -7.28
N TYR A 187 -12.51 -12.57 -7.86
CA TYR A 187 -11.15 -12.25 -7.39
C TYR A 187 -10.88 -10.75 -7.34
N HIS A 188 -11.45 -9.99 -8.28
CA HIS A 188 -11.16 -8.57 -8.45
C HIS A 188 -11.80 -7.71 -7.35
N GLU A 189 -13.04 -8.05 -6.95
CA GLU A 189 -13.73 -7.40 -5.84
C GLU A 189 -13.05 -7.71 -4.50
N TRP A 190 -12.62 -8.97 -4.32
CA TRP A 190 -11.80 -9.33 -3.15
C TRP A 190 -10.46 -8.59 -3.14
N MET A 191 -9.81 -8.44 -4.30
CA MET A 191 -8.59 -7.64 -4.42
C MET A 191 -8.84 -6.18 -4.01
N HIS A 192 -9.89 -5.54 -4.51
CA HIS A 192 -10.25 -4.17 -4.11
C HIS A 192 -10.54 -4.04 -2.61
N LEU A 193 -11.23 -5.01 -2.02
CA LEU A 193 -11.45 -5.04 -0.58
C LEU A 193 -10.12 -5.11 0.18
N LEU A 194 -9.22 -6.01 -0.21
CA LEU A 194 -7.91 -6.16 0.44
C LEU A 194 -7.02 -4.92 0.27
N VAL A 195 -7.02 -4.31 -0.92
CA VAL A 195 -6.30 -3.05 -1.17
C VAL A 195 -6.88 -1.93 -0.30
N THR A 196 -8.20 -1.84 -0.19
CA THR A 196 -8.87 -0.84 0.67
C THR A 196 -8.50 -1.05 2.14
N MET A 197 -8.54 -2.29 2.63
CA MET A 197 -8.11 -2.61 3.99
C MET A 197 -6.63 -2.30 4.21
N GLY A 198 -5.76 -2.60 3.23
CA GLY A 198 -4.32 -2.30 3.29
C GLY A 198 -4.06 -0.79 3.35
N ILE A 199 -4.82 -0.01 2.59
CA ILE A 199 -4.81 1.45 2.67
C ILE A 199 -5.20 1.94 4.08
N LEU A 200 -6.24 1.37 4.70
CA LEU A 200 -6.64 1.74 6.06
C LEU A 200 -5.54 1.44 7.09
N VAL A 201 -4.87 0.29 6.95
CA VAL A 201 -3.71 -0.05 7.77
C VAL A 201 -2.58 0.97 7.57
N ASN A 202 -2.30 1.36 6.32
CA ASN A 202 -1.32 2.40 5.97
C ASN A 202 -1.67 3.79 6.49
N ILE A 203 -2.94 4.19 6.48
CA ILE A 203 -3.37 5.45 7.08
C ILE A 203 -3.05 5.44 8.57
N ARG A 204 -3.42 4.38 9.29
CA ARG A 204 -3.07 4.22 10.71
C ARG A 204 -1.55 4.25 10.90
N GLY A 205 -0.80 3.49 10.10
CA GLY A 205 0.67 3.43 10.20
C GLY A 205 1.31 4.79 9.99
N ASN A 206 1.06 5.43 8.85
CA ASN A 206 1.62 6.75 8.53
C ASN A 206 1.24 7.80 9.57
N TRP A 207 -0.01 7.79 10.06
CA TRP A 207 -0.42 8.66 11.16
C TRP A 207 0.43 8.36 12.41
N THR A 208 0.46 7.10 12.86
CA THR A 208 1.20 6.69 14.06
C THR A 208 2.70 7.03 13.96
N TYR A 209 3.37 6.66 12.86
CA TYR A 209 4.80 6.90 12.63
C TYR A 209 5.18 8.37 12.53
N SER A 210 4.25 9.22 12.10
CA SER A 210 4.49 10.66 12.08
C SER A 210 4.45 11.31 13.47
N PHE A 211 3.97 10.59 14.50
CA PHE A 211 4.01 11.02 15.91
C PHE A 211 5.08 10.28 16.74
N TYR A 212 5.83 9.34 16.15
CA TYR A 212 6.96 8.72 16.85
C TYR A 212 8.12 9.73 16.91
N THR A 213 8.20 10.45 18.04
CA THR A 213 9.26 11.41 18.38
C THR A 213 10.49 10.71 18.98
N GLU A 214 11.60 11.44 19.09
CA GLU A 214 12.91 10.96 19.60
C GLU A 214 12.85 10.23 20.96
N ASP A 215 11.83 10.47 21.78
CA ASP A 215 11.69 9.92 23.13
C ASP A 215 11.48 8.40 23.16
N ILE A 216 10.85 7.81 22.14
CA ILE A 216 10.61 6.35 22.12
C ILE A 216 11.84 5.60 21.58
N CYS A 217 12.55 6.18 20.61
CA CYS A 217 13.76 5.58 20.04
C CYS A 217 14.97 5.66 21.00
N SER A 218 15.02 6.68 21.85
CA SER A 218 16.06 6.83 22.87
C SER A 218 15.86 5.94 24.11
N MET A 219 14.63 5.51 24.41
CA MET A 219 14.37 4.44 25.39
C MET A 219 14.84 3.06 24.91
N VAL A 220 15.16 2.93 23.62
CA VAL A 220 15.78 1.76 22.99
C VAL A 220 17.24 2.09 22.65
N GLN A 221 17.97 2.76 23.56
CA GLN A 221 19.40 2.49 23.59
C GLN A 221 19.58 1.03 24.01
N PRO A 222 20.48 0.27 23.37
CA PRO A 222 20.91 -1.00 23.90
C PRO A 222 21.65 -0.67 25.19
N SER A 223 20.95 -0.63 26.32
CA SER A 223 21.60 -0.94 27.57
C SER A 223 22.24 -2.31 27.32
N GLY A 224 23.57 -2.37 27.38
CA GLY A 224 24.33 -3.62 27.29
C GLY A 224 24.05 -4.53 28.50
N HIS A 225 22.78 -4.66 28.89
CA HIS A 225 22.27 -5.23 30.11
C HIS A 225 20.99 -6.06 29.91
N VAL A 226 20.68 -6.56 28.70
CA VAL A 226 19.53 -7.48 28.52
C VAL A 226 19.88 -8.94 28.88
N PHE A 227 21.09 -9.22 29.36
CA PHE A 227 21.43 -10.52 29.96
C PHE A 227 21.62 -10.50 31.49
N ALA A 228 21.31 -9.38 32.17
CA ALA A 228 21.44 -9.30 33.63
C ALA A 228 20.16 -9.66 34.40
N ASP A 229 18.99 -9.70 33.76
CA ASP A 229 17.70 -9.86 34.45
C ASP A 229 17.06 -11.26 34.34
N LEU A 230 17.81 -12.28 33.93
CA LEU A 230 17.35 -13.68 34.03
C LEU A 230 17.50 -14.28 35.44
N ASP A 231 18.12 -13.56 36.39
CA ASP A 231 18.27 -14.01 37.78
C ASP A 231 16.98 -13.84 38.62
N TRP A 232 15.91 -13.23 38.10
CA TRP A 232 14.65 -13.03 38.83
C TRP A 232 13.55 -14.06 38.54
N MET A 233 13.76 -14.96 37.56
CA MET A 233 12.76 -15.99 37.25
C MET A 233 12.91 -17.28 38.07
N GLY A 234 13.94 -17.43 38.91
CA GLY A 234 13.97 -18.47 39.94
C GLY A 234 13.69 -19.90 39.43
N ILE A 235 14.11 -20.22 38.22
CA ILE A 235 14.09 -21.59 37.69
C ILE A 235 15.50 -22.15 37.88
N GLN A 236 15.65 -23.04 38.87
CA GLN A 236 16.79 -23.94 38.99
C GLN A 236 16.68 -25.08 37.97
#